data_AF-X1I4C7-F1
#
_entry.id   AF-X1I4C7-F1
#
_cell.length_a   1.000
_cell.length_b   1.000
_cell.length_c   1.000
_cell.angle_alpha   90.00
_cell.angle_beta   90.00
_cell.angle_gamma   90.00
#
_symmetry.space_group_name_H-M   'P 1'
#
loop_
_entity.id
_entity.type
_entity.pdbx_description
1 polymer ?
#
loop_
_entity_poly.entity_id
_entity_poly.type
_entity_poly.pdbx_seq_one_letter_code
_entity_poly.pdbx_strand_id
1 'polypeptide(L)'
;MQKHKSQRKNSFFNEECYNLTMISEKDKNKISELANKYGVSRILLFGSALLKDNFNDIDLAVKGIKPELFFKFYGELLFAVSKPVDLIDLDIENPFVELVQQEGVKIYG
;
A
#
# COMPACT_ATOMS: atom_id res chain seq x y z
N MET A 1 31.11 9.12 32.25
CA MET A 1 31.44 8.41 30.98
C MET A 1 30.14 8.12 30.24
N GLN A 2 29.80 8.99 29.29
CA GLN A 2 28.66 8.79 28.40
C GLN A 2 29.03 7.68 27.40
N LYS A 3 28.28 6.57 27.39
CA LYS A 3 28.40 5.56 26.34
C LYS A 3 27.40 5.91 25.23
N HIS A 4 27.89 6.69 24.27
CA HIS A 4 27.39 6.64 22.89
C HIS A 4 27.64 5.24 22.32
N LYS A 5 26.65 4.74 21.56
CA LYS A 5 26.66 3.71 20.48
C LYS A 5 25.30 2.99 20.57
N SER A 6 24.47 2.85 19.54
CA SER A 6 24.72 2.87 18.10
C SER A 6 23.37 3.11 17.41
N GLN A 7 23.25 4.20 16.66
CA GLN A 7 22.21 4.31 15.64
C GLN A 7 22.61 3.36 14.51
N ARG A 8 22.00 2.17 14.45
CA ARG A 8 21.96 1.42 13.19
C ARG A 8 20.90 2.08 12.31
N LYS A 9 21.28 3.18 11.65
CA LYS A 9 20.62 3.52 10.40
C LYS A 9 20.96 2.39 9.44
N ASN A 10 19.98 1.55 9.10
CA ASN A 10 20.14 0.57 8.03
C ASN A 10 20.46 1.34 6.75
N SER A 11 21.73 1.30 6.36
CA SER A 11 22.30 1.96 5.18
C SER A 11 21.91 1.26 3.87
N PHE A 12 20.68 0.77 3.78
CA PHE A 12 20.15 0.02 2.63
C PHE A 12 18.88 0.62 2.04
N PHE A 13 18.34 1.70 2.63
CA PHE A 13 17.20 2.41 2.09
C PHE A 13 17.66 3.74 1.49
N ASN A 14 18.07 3.69 0.21
CA ASN A 14 18.37 4.87 -0.61
C ASN A 14 17.07 5.51 -1.13
N GLU A 15 17.12 6.81 -1.42
CA GLU A 15 16.02 7.57 -2.04
C GLU A 15 15.58 7.00 -3.41
N GLU A 16 16.43 6.25 -4.11
CA GLU A 16 16.06 5.52 -5.33
C GLU A 16 15.00 4.43 -5.10
N CYS A 17 14.94 3.84 -3.90
CA CYS A 17 13.93 2.83 -3.56
C CYS A 17 12.52 3.40 -3.39
N TYR A 18 12.39 4.72 -3.22
CA TYR A 18 11.08 5.38 -3.12
C TYR A 18 10.36 5.46 -4.47
N ASN A 19 11.08 5.28 -5.59
CA ASN A 19 10.50 5.19 -6.94
C ASN A 19 10.24 3.74 -7.41
N LEU A 20 10.52 2.73 -6.58
CA LEU A 20 10.42 1.30 -6.92
C LEU A 20 9.07 0.67 -6.52
N THR A 21 7.97 1.43 -6.61
CA THR A 21 6.68 0.73 -6.59
C THR A 21 6.56 -0.06 -7.89
N MET A 22 6.73 -1.38 -7.79
CA MET A 22 6.78 -2.33 -8.92
C MET A 22 5.44 -2.55 -9.62
N ILE A 23 4.39 -1.83 -9.19
CA ILE A 23 3.11 -1.78 -9.88
C ILE A 23 3.18 -0.82 -11.07
N SER A 24 2.54 -1.19 -12.18
CA SER A 24 2.59 -0.40 -13.40
C SER A 24 1.92 0.97 -13.23
N GLU A 25 2.36 2.00 -13.96
CA GLU A 25 1.69 3.31 -13.97
C GLU A 25 0.22 3.21 -14.41
N LYS A 26 -0.10 2.27 -15.29
CA LYS A 26 -1.48 1.98 -15.69
C LYS A 26 -2.32 1.51 -14.51
N ASP A 27 -1.80 0.60 -13.68
CA ASP A 27 -2.49 0.11 -12.49
C ASP A 27 -2.59 1.20 -11.42
N LYS A 28 -1.51 1.98 -11.18
CA LYS A 28 -1.54 3.15 -10.27
C LYS A 28 -2.63 4.15 -10.64
N ASN A 29 -2.77 4.44 -11.94
CA ASN A 29 -3.81 5.34 -12.45
C ASN A 29 -5.21 4.75 -12.19
N LYS A 30 -5.42 3.45 -12.46
CA LYS A 30 -6.71 2.79 -12.21
C LYS A 30 -7.07 2.76 -10.72
N ILE A 31 -6.10 2.46 -9.86
CA ILE A 31 -6.27 2.50 -8.40
C ILE A 31 -6.66 3.92 -7.95
N SER A 32 -5.99 4.96 -8.47
CA SER A 32 -6.27 6.35 -8.13
C SER A 32 -7.65 6.82 -8.62
N GLU A 33 -8.06 6.42 -9.83
CA GLU A 33 -9.40 6.69 -10.36
C GLU A 33 -10.49 6.09 -9.46
N LEU A 34 -10.32 4.83 -9.04
CA LEU A 34 -11.25 4.16 -8.13
C LEU A 34 -11.22 4.78 -6.73
N ALA A 35 -10.05 5.13 -6.21
CA ALA A 35 -9.91 5.79 -4.90
C ALA A 35 -10.73 7.09 -4.85
N ASN A 36 -10.60 7.93 -5.88
CA ASN A 36 -11.39 9.15 -6.03
C ASN A 36 -12.90 8.84 -6.13
N LYS A 37 -13.29 7.88 -6.97
CA LYS A 37 -14.70 7.49 -7.17
C LYS A 37 -15.37 7.04 -5.87
N TYR A 38 -14.62 6.36 -5.00
CA TYR A 38 -15.14 5.76 -3.77
C TYR A 38 -14.90 6.61 -2.51
N GLY A 39 -14.23 7.76 -2.65
CA GLY A 39 -13.93 8.65 -1.52
C GLY A 39 -12.90 8.08 -0.55
N VAL A 40 -12.03 7.17 -1.02
CA VAL A 40 -10.89 6.67 -0.24
C VAL A 40 -9.95 7.83 0.06
N SER A 41 -9.48 7.97 1.30
CA SER A 41 -8.62 9.08 1.69
C SER A 41 -7.12 8.77 1.58
N ARG A 42 -6.75 7.49 1.63
CA ARG A 42 -5.35 7.04 1.56
C ARG A 42 -5.26 5.61 1.07
N ILE A 43 -4.24 5.30 0.27
CA ILE A 43 -3.89 3.92 -0.11
C ILE A 43 -2.39 3.67 0.12
N LEU A 44 -2.09 2.54 0.76
CA LEU A 44 -0.75 2.00 0.89
C LEU A 44 -0.61 0.74 0.03
N LEU A 45 0.50 0.64 -0.69
CA LEU A 45 1.00 -0.62 -1.22
C LEU A 45 1.85 -1.28 -0.13
N PHE A 46 1.65 -2.57 0.12
CA PHE A 46 2.47 -3.33 1.05
C PHE A 46 2.86 -4.69 0.48
N GLY A 47 3.38 -5.58 1.32
CA GLY A 47 3.60 -6.97 0.95
C GLY A 47 4.63 -7.18 -0.16
N SER A 48 4.40 -8.21 -0.99
CA SER A 48 5.43 -8.73 -1.89
C SER A 48 5.73 -7.80 -3.07
N ALA A 49 4.77 -6.95 -3.45
CA ALA A 49 4.90 -5.95 -4.50
C ALA A 49 5.91 -4.83 -4.19
N LEU A 50 6.38 -4.72 -2.94
CA LEU A 50 7.45 -3.79 -2.56
C LEU A 50 8.87 -4.33 -2.78
N LEU A 51 9.03 -5.66 -2.91
CA LEU A 51 10.34 -6.30 -2.81
C LEU A 51 10.76 -7.07 -4.06
N LYS A 52 9.83 -7.35 -4.98
CA LYS A 52 10.05 -8.25 -6.12
C LYS A 52 9.32 -7.73 -7.36
N ASP A 53 9.93 -7.92 -8.52
CA ASP A 53 9.29 -7.63 -9.81
C ASP A 53 8.21 -8.67 -10.18
N ASN A 54 8.36 -9.90 -9.67
CA ASN A 54 7.45 -11.02 -9.92
C ASN A 54 6.65 -11.38 -8.66
N PHE A 55 5.62 -10.58 -8.39
CA PHE A 55 4.60 -10.81 -7.35
C PHE A 55 3.32 -11.40 -7.96
N ASN A 56 2.52 -12.11 -7.16
CA ASN A 56 1.30 -12.78 -7.63
C ASN A 56 0.07 -11.84 -7.64
N ASP A 57 0.05 -10.93 -6.68
CA ASP A 57 -1.08 -10.10 -6.28
C ASP A 57 -0.61 -8.73 -5.78
N ILE A 58 -1.48 -7.73 -5.90
CA ILE A 58 -1.23 -6.37 -5.44
C ILE A 58 -1.85 -6.22 -4.05
N ASP A 59 -1.00 -6.22 -3.02
CA ASP A 59 -1.39 -6.00 -1.63
C ASP A 59 -1.70 -4.51 -1.38
N LEU A 60 -2.97 -4.16 -1.19
CA LEU A 60 -3.45 -2.78 -0.97
C LEU A 60 -4.11 -2.61 0.39
N ALA A 61 -3.76 -1.53 1.08
CA ALA A 61 -4.43 -1.12 2.32
C ALA A 61 -5.07 0.25 2.11
N VAL A 62 -6.34 0.39 2.49
CA VAL A 62 -7.13 1.61 2.24
C VAL A 62 -7.66 2.22 3.52
N LYS A 63 -7.76 3.55 3.54
CA LYS A 63 -8.33 4.31 4.66
C LYS A 63 -9.44 5.23 4.18
N GLY A 64 -10.44 5.46 5.03
CA GLY A 64 -11.49 6.46 4.81
C GLY A 64 -12.60 5.99 3.88
N ILE A 65 -12.62 4.70 3.53
CA ILE A 65 -13.70 4.13 2.74
C ILE A 65 -14.90 3.87 3.64
N LYS A 66 -16.11 4.20 3.16
CA LYS A 66 -17.33 3.85 3.90
C LYS A 66 -17.48 2.32 3.96
N PRO A 67 -17.81 1.72 5.12
CA PRO A 67 -17.90 0.27 5.26
C PRO A 67 -18.82 -0.39 4.22
N GLU A 68 -19.96 0.24 3.88
CA GLU A 68 -20.91 -0.27 2.90
C GLU A 68 -20.39 -0.28 1.45
N LEU A 69 -19.29 0.45 1.18
CA LEU A 69 -18.67 0.52 -0.14
C LEU A 69 -17.42 -0.35 -0.27
N PHE A 70 -16.88 -0.88 0.83
CA PHE A 70 -15.61 -1.61 0.85
C PHE A 70 -15.56 -2.73 -0.19
N PHE A 71 -16.54 -3.65 -0.16
CA PHE A 71 -16.57 -4.78 -1.10
C PHE A 71 -16.87 -4.37 -2.54
N LYS A 72 -17.57 -3.25 -2.75
CA LYS A 72 -17.83 -2.73 -4.09
C LYS A 72 -16.56 -2.15 -4.71
N PHE A 73 -15.80 -1.39 -3.93
CA PHE A 73 -14.48 -0.90 -4.30
C PHE A 73 -13.53 -2.07 -4.58
N TYR A 74 -13.52 -3.09 -3.70
CA TYR A 74 -12.73 -4.30 -3.90
C TYR A 74 -13.08 -5.02 -5.20
N GLY A 75 -14.37 -5.23 -5.47
CA GLY A 75 -14.82 -5.88 -6.70
C GLY A 75 -14.40 -5.13 -7.97
N GLU A 76 -14.43 -3.79 -7.97
CA GLU A 76 -13.95 -3.02 -9.11
C GLU A 76 -12.43 -3.08 -9.28
N LEU A 77 -11.67 -3.10 -8.19
CA LEU A 77 -10.21 -3.30 -8.24
C LEU A 77 -9.85 -4.60 -8.93
N LEU A 78 -10.52 -5.72 -8.58
CA LEU A 78 -10.25 -7.05 -9.16
C LEU A 78 -10.30 -7.09 -10.70
N PHE A 79 -11.09 -6.21 -11.33
CA PHE A 79 -11.21 -6.14 -12.79
C PHE A 79 -10.46 -4.96 -13.43
N ALA A 80 -10.04 -3.97 -12.63
CA ALA A 80 -9.43 -2.75 -13.14
C ALA A 80 -7.91 -2.83 -13.29
N VAL A 81 -7.25 -3.71 -12.53
CA VAL A 81 -5.79 -3.84 -12.50
C VAL A 81 -5.30 -5.16 -13.10
N SER A 82 -4.00 -5.21 -13.40
CA SER A 82 -3.37 -6.32 -14.13
C SER A 82 -3.22 -7.64 -13.36
N LYS A 83 -3.34 -7.61 -12.02
CA LYS A 83 -3.19 -8.78 -11.14
C LYS A 83 -4.28 -8.77 -10.06
N PRO A 84 -4.58 -9.93 -9.44
CA PRO A 84 -5.45 -9.99 -8.28
C PRO A 84 -5.03 -8.99 -7.20
N VAL A 85 -5.99 -8.53 -6.41
CA VAL A 85 -5.76 -7.59 -5.32
C VAL A 85 -6.10 -8.28 -4.00
N ASP A 86 -5.22 -8.08 -3.02
CA ASP A 86 -5.49 -8.38 -1.62
C ASP A 86 -5.73 -7.06 -0.89
N LEU A 87 -6.97 -6.84 -0.45
CA LEU A 87 -7.41 -5.55 0.09
C LEU A 87 -7.66 -5.63 1.60
N ILE A 88 -7.07 -4.70 2.35
CA ILE A 88 -7.31 -4.55 3.79
C ILE A 88 -7.82 -3.15 4.14
N ASP A 89 -8.63 -3.07 5.18
CA ASP A 89 -9.18 -1.82 5.71
C ASP A 89 -8.32 -1.30 6.87
N LEU A 90 -7.74 -0.10 6.71
CA LEU A 90 -6.92 0.58 7.70
C LEU A 90 -7.75 1.28 8.79
N ASP A 91 -9.06 1.38 8.64
CA ASP A 91 -9.95 1.89 9.70
C ASP A 91 -10.27 0.82 10.77
N ILE A 92 -9.85 -0.43 10.54
CA ILE A 92 -9.96 -1.54 11.51
C ILE A 92 -8.64 -1.68 12.29
N GLU A 93 -8.61 -1.18 13.53
CA GLU A 93 -7.42 -1.23 14.38
C GLU A 93 -7.05 -2.65 14.81
N ASN A 94 -5.83 -3.08 14.47
CA ASN A 94 -5.21 -4.32 14.94
C ASN A 94 -3.68 -4.29 14.70
N PRO A 95 -2.90 -5.19 15.32
CA PRO A 95 -1.43 -5.19 15.18
C PRO A 95 -0.93 -5.34 13.73
N PHE A 96 -1.69 -6.01 12.86
CA PHE A 96 -1.33 -6.14 11.46
C PHE A 96 -1.53 -4.81 10.70
N VAL A 97 -2.60 -4.08 10.97
CA VAL A 97 -2.84 -2.74 10.42
C VAL A 97 -1.79 -1.73 10.92
N GLU A 98 -1.32 -1.85 12.18
CA GLU A 98 -0.19 -1.04 12.67
C GLU A 98 1.08 -1.30 11.88
N LEU A 99 1.42 -2.58 11.63
CA LEU A 99 2.57 -2.97 10.84
C LEU A 99 2.48 -2.44 9.40
N VAL A 100 1.33 -2.61 8.74
CA VAL A 100 1.12 -2.13 7.37
C VAL A 100 1.22 -0.60 7.28
N GLN A 101 0.76 0.14 8.29
CA GLN A 101 0.93 1.60 8.33
C GLN A 101 2.40 2.04 8.49
N GLN A 102 3.24 1.23 9.14
CA GLN A 102 4.65 1.51 9.35
C GLN A 102 5.50 1.16 8.11
N GLU A 103 5.21 0.05 7.45
CA GLU A 103 6.04 -0.49 6.35
C GLU A 103 5.50 -0.17 4.96
N GLY A 104 4.20 0.12 4.83
CA GLY A 104 3.54 0.35 3.56
C GLY A 104 3.95 1.65 2.87
N VAL A 105 4.05 1.61 1.54
CA VAL A 105 4.39 2.76 0.70
C VAL A 105 3.10 3.44 0.23
N LYS A 106 2.97 4.73 0.53
CA LYS A 106 1.81 5.53 0.10
C LYS A 106 1.80 5.68 -1.42
N ILE A 107 0.71 5.26 -2.07
CA ILE A 107 0.50 5.39 -3.53
C ILE A 107 -0.66 6.31 -3.91
N TYR A 108 -1.51 6.70 -2.94
CA TYR A 108 -2.59 7.67 -3.13
C TYR A 108 -2.92 8.36 -1.80
N GLY A 109 -3.32 9.65 -1.87
CA GLY A 109 -3.84 10.44 -0.74
C GLY A 109 -2.77 10.96 0.21
#